data_AF-A0A7J9KC60-F1
#
_entry.id   AF-A0A7J9KC60-F1
#
_cell.length_a   1.000
_cell.length_b   1.000
_cell.length_c   1.000
_cell.angle_alpha   90.00
_cell.angle_beta   90.00
_cell.angle_gamma   90.00
#
_symmetry.space_group_name_H-M   'P 1'
#
loop_
_entity.id
_entity.type
_entity.pdbx_description
1 polymer ?
#
loop_
_entity_poly.entity_id
_entity_poly.type
_entity_poly.pdbx_seq_one_letter_code
_entity_poly.pdbx_strand_id
1 'polypeptide(L)'
;ETVIYRIYYYINRSGTGHLTLRELKRGNLIDAMLHCDEEEDINKVLRYFSYEHFYVIYCKFWELDTDHDFLIDKENLIRYGNHALTYRIVDRIFSQVPRKFTSKVEGNMGYEDFVYFILAEEDKSSEPSLEYWFKCIDLDGNGVLTRNEMQFFYEEQLHRMECMAQEPVLFEDILCQMIDMIKPQLVKTDYFTCLTIEISCLQDESYIMLRDLKGSKLSGSVFNILFNLNKFMAFETRDPFLIRQERENPTLTEWDRFAHREYIRLSMEDDVEDASNGSAEVWDESLEAPF
;
A
#
# COMPACT_ATOMS: atom_id res chain seq x y z
N GLU A 1 -11.75 13.47 9.67
CA GLU A 1 -10.64 14.08 8.91
C GLU A 1 -10.13 13.22 7.76
N THR A 2 -10.23 11.88 7.83
CA THR A 2 -9.79 10.92 6.79
C THR A 2 -10.16 11.29 5.36
N VAL A 3 -11.39 11.79 5.13
CA VAL A 3 -11.84 12.27 3.82
C VAL A 3 -10.91 13.36 3.27
N ILE A 4 -10.49 14.32 4.10
CA ILE A 4 -9.57 15.40 3.72
C ILE A 4 -8.22 14.80 3.31
N TYR A 5 -7.66 13.89 4.11
CA TYR A 5 -6.38 13.25 3.80
C TYR A 5 -6.44 12.45 2.50
N ARG A 6 -7.53 11.72 2.24
CA ARG A 6 -7.77 11.02 0.96
C ARG A 6 -7.83 12.00 -0.22
N ILE A 7 -8.52 13.13 -0.07
CA ILE A 7 -8.58 14.17 -1.11
C ILE A 7 -7.18 14.69 -1.43
N TYR A 8 -6.40 15.04 -0.40
CA TYR A 8 -5.05 15.55 -0.61
C TYR A 8 -4.10 14.50 -1.19
N TYR A 9 -4.20 13.24 -0.77
CA TYR A 9 -3.41 12.13 -1.30
C TYR A 9 -3.57 11.96 -2.82
N TYR A 10 -4.80 12.00 -3.34
CA TYR A 10 -5.03 11.84 -4.78
C TYR A 10 -4.88 13.13 -5.58
N ILE A 11 -5.25 14.30 -5.03
CA ILE A 11 -5.37 15.53 -5.83
C ILE A 11 -4.20 16.50 -5.64
N ASN A 12 -3.64 16.64 -4.43
CA ASN A 12 -2.53 17.57 -4.18
C ASN A 12 -1.17 16.97 -4.59
N ARG A 13 -0.98 16.80 -5.89
CA ARG A 13 0.22 16.22 -6.50
C ARG A 13 1.48 17.06 -6.28
N SER A 14 1.33 18.36 -6.04
CA SER A 14 2.46 19.25 -5.74
C SER A 14 3.08 19.02 -4.35
N GLY A 15 2.38 18.34 -3.44
CA GLY A 15 2.85 18.11 -2.07
C GLY A 15 2.99 19.38 -1.23
N THR A 16 2.35 20.47 -1.64
CA THR A 16 2.45 21.79 -0.98
C THR A 16 1.52 21.94 0.22
N GLY A 17 0.61 20.99 0.44
CA GLY A 17 -0.45 21.11 1.44
C GLY A 17 -1.52 22.15 1.08
N HIS A 18 -1.46 22.72 -0.13
CA HIS A 18 -2.41 23.72 -0.63
C HIS A 18 -2.96 23.27 -1.98
N LEU A 19 -4.26 23.00 -2.02
CA LEU A 19 -4.91 22.57 -3.25
C LEU A 19 -5.02 23.73 -4.25
N THR A 20 -4.30 23.64 -5.37
CA THR A 20 -4.34 24.67 -6.41
C THR A 20 -5.58 24.51 -7.30
N LEU A 21 -6.05 25.60 -7.93
CA LEU A 21 -7.14 25.54 -8.90
C LEU A 21 -6.84 24.59 -10.08
N ARG A 22 -5.57 24.47 -10.46
CA ARG A 22 -5.14 23.56 -11.54
C ARG A 22 -5.29 22.10 -11.13
N GLU A 23 -4.89 21.75 -9.91
CA GLU A 23 -5.07 20.41 -9.34
C GLU A 23 -6.56 20.08 -9.19
N LEU A 24 -7.35 21.01 -8.64
CA LEU A 24 -8.80 20.84 -8.50
C LEU A 24 -9.49 20.59 -9.85
N LYS A 25 -9.15 21.36 -10.89
CA LYS A 25 -9.73 21.21 -12.24
C LYS A 25 -9.31 19.92 -12.96
N ARG A 26 -8.16 19.34 -12.60
CA ARG A 26 -7.65 18.09 -13.20
C ARG A 26 -8.07 16.85 -12.42
N GLY A 27 -8.35 17.02 -11.13
CA GLY A 27 -8.88 15.98 -10.27
C GLY A 27 -10.37 15.72 -10.52
N ASN A 28 -10.95 14.92 -9.65
CA ASN A 28 -12.34 14.46 -9.75
C ASN A 28 -13.13 14.74 -8.45
N LEU A 29 -12.69 15.73 -7.65
CA LEU A 29 -13.36 16.08 -6.39
C LEU A 29 -14.77 16.60 -6.61
N ILE A 30 -14.95 17.49 -7.59
CA ILE A 30 -16.25 18.09 -7.87
C ILE A 30 -17.24 17.02 -8.34
N ASP A 31 -16.81 16.11 -9.23
CA ASP A 31 -17.63 14.99 -9.67
C ASP A 31 -17.99 14.06 -8.49
N ALA A 32 -17.05 13.82 -7.57
CA ALA A 32 -17.31 13.01 -6.38
C ALA A 32 -18.27 13.71 -5.40
N MET A 33 -18.20 15.04 -5.27
CA MET A 33 -19.16 15.82 -4.47
C MET A 33 -20.56 15.78 -5.07
N LEU A 34 -20.68 15.97 -6.40
CA LEU A 34 -21.97 15.88 -7.09
C LEU A 34 -22.57 14.47 -6.98
N HIS A 35 -21.75 13.42 -7.10
CA HIS A 35 -22.20 12.05 -6.87
C HIS A 35 -22.67 11.83 -5.43
N CYS A 36 -21.98 12.43 -4.44
CA CYS A 36 -22.39 12.39 -3.04
C CYS A 36 -23.72 13.11 -2.76
N ASP A 37 -24.07 14.13 -3.54
CA ASP A 37 -25.36 14.82 -3.44
C ASP A 37 -26.52 13.97 -3.99
N GLU A 38 -26.25 13.06 -4.93
CA GLU A 38 -27.26 12.24 -5.61
C GLU A 38 -27.43 10.84 -5.00
N GLU A 39 -26.36 10.23 -4.51
CA GLU A 39 -26.35 8.86 -3.99
C GLU A 39 -26.69 8.82 -2.50
N GLU A 40 -27.77 8.12 -2.14
CA GLU A 40 -28.23 8.00 -0.75
C GLU A 40 -27.31 7.12 0.11
N ASP A 41 -26.67 6.12 -0.51
CA ASP A 41 -25.72 5.24 0.17
C ASP A 41 -24.28 5.74 0.01
N ILE A 42 -23.76 6.37 1.07
CA ILE A 42 -22.42 6.94 1.09
C ILE A 42 -21.31 5.92 0.76
N ASN A 43 -21.55 4.63 1.01
CA ASN A 43 -20.57 3.57 0.72
C ASN A 43 -20.42 3.30 -0.77
N LYS A 44 -21.40 3.66 -1.61
CA LYS A 44 -21.25 3.64 -3.07
C LYS A 44 -20.44 4.80 -3.61
N VAL A 45 -20.22 5.85 -2.81
CA VAL A 45 -19.36 7.00 -3.13
C VAL A 45 -17.90 6.68 -2.74
N LEU A 46 -17.31 5.71 -3.42
CA LEU A 46 -15.96 5.18 -3.12
C LEU A 46 -14.85 6.25 -3.13
N ARG A 47 -15.00 7.24 -4.01
CA ARG A 47 -14.08 8.38 -4.13
C ARG A 47 -14.24 9.27 -2.91
N TYR A 48 -13.23 9.26 -2.04
CA TYR A 48 -13.10 10.11 -0.85
C TYR A 48 -14.08 9.85 0.29
N PHE A 49 -15.37 9.65 0.00
CA PHE A 49 -16.45 9.79 0.97
C PHE A 49 -16.95 8.49 1.60
N SER A 50 -16.69 7.33 1.00
CA SER A 50 -17.10 6.02 1.54
C SER A 50 -16.75 5.85 3.03
N TYR A 51 -17.77 5.49 3.82
CA TYR A 51 -17.63 5.22 5.25
C TYR A 51 -16.92 3.88 5.49
N GLU A 52 -17.19 2.85 4.68
CA GLU A 52 -16.44 1.57 4.72
C GLU A 52 -14.93 1.82 4.64
N HIS A 53 -14.49 2.69 3.72
CA HIS A 53 -13.07 3.01 3.57
C HIS A 53 -12.52 3.73 4.80
N PHE A 54 -13.28 4.65 5.38
CA PHE A 54 -12.89 5.32 6.63
C PHE A 54 -12.75 4.31 7.77
N TYR A 55 -13.73 3.42 7.94
CA TYR A 55 -13.77 2.42 9.00
C TYR A 55 -12.54 1.53 8.95
N VAL A 56 -12.22 0.97 7.77
CA VAL A 56 -11.04 0.13 7.59
C VAL A 56 -9.74 0.87 7.94
N ILE A 57 -9.56 2.11 7.46
CA ILE A 57 -8.37 2.90 7.78
C ILE A 57 -8.25 3.10 9.29
N TYR A 58 -9.36 3.43 9.96
CA TYR A 58 -9.39 3.66 11.39
C TYR A 58 -9.09 2.39 12.18
N CYS A 59 -9.75 1.27 11.88
CA CYS A 59 -9.50 -0.01 12.54
C CYS A 59 -8.05 -0.48 12.35
N LYS A 60 -7.49 -0.33 11.14
CA LYS A 60 -6.08 -0.67 10.87
C LYS A 60 -5.08 0.20 11.61
N PHE A 61 -5.40 1.46 11.86
CA PHE A 61 -4.60 2.30 12.74
C PHE A 61 -4.70 1.80 14.20
N TRP A 62 -5.92 1.55 14.66
CA TRP A 62 -6.21 1.13 16.03
C TRP A 62 -5.62 -0.24 16.38
N GLU A 63 -5.58 -1.19 15.43
CA GLU A 63 -4.89 -2.48 15.57
C GLU A 63 -3.38 -2.31 15.88
N LEU A 64 -2.75 -1.21 15.46
CA LEU A 64 -1.33 -0.94 15.67
C LEU A 64 -1.04 -0.10 16.91
N ASP A 65 -1.89 0.88 17.19
CA ASP A 65 -1.82 1.80 18.34
C ASP A 65 -2.39 1.14 19.61
N THR A 66 -1.61 0.22 20.18
CA THR A 66 -2.04 -0.61 21.32
C THR A 66 -2.12 0.13 22.65
N ASP A 67 -1.40 1.25 22.80
CA ASP A 67 -1.39 2.10 23.97
C ASP A 67 -2.31 3.33 23.82
N HIS A 68 -2.95 3.48 22.67
CA HIS A 68 -4.01 4.44 22.38
C HIS A 68 -3.57 5.90 22.56
N ASP A 69 -2.31 6.19 22.22
CA ASP A 69 -1.75 7.54 22.30
C ASP A 69 -1.88 8.32 20.97
N PHE A 70 -2.52 7.70 19.96
CA PHE A 70 -2.69 8.22 18.60
C PHE A 70 -1.36 8.39 17.84
N LEU A 71 -0.33 7.66 18.22
CA LEU A 71 0.97 7.60 17.56
C LEU A 71 1.31 6.17 17.16
N ILE A 72 2.00 6.03 16.04
CA ILE A 72 2.55 4.76 15.58
C ILE A 72 4.05 4.96 15.46
N ASP A 73 4.80 4.19 16.24
CA ASP A 73 6.25 4.10 16.12
C ASP A 73 6.67 3.01 15.11
N LYS A 74 7.98 2.86 14.95
CA LYS A 74 8.55 1.90 14.01
C LYS A 74 8.17 0.45 14.35
N GLU A 75 8.15 0.11 15.64
CA GLU A 75 7.84 -1.24 16.14
C GLU A 75 6.34 -1.56 15.98
N ASN A 76 5.46 -0.57 16.11
CA ASN A 76 4.06 -0.70 15.75
C ASN A 76 3.93 -1.00 14.25
N LEU A 77 4.50 -0.17 13.37
CA LEU A 77 4.32 -0.33 11.92
C LEU A 77 4.90 -1.64 11.37
N ILE A 78 5.99 -2.16 11.95
CA ILE A 78 6.56 -3.47 11.59
C ILE A 78 5.53 -4.60 11.71
N ARG A 79 4.52 -4.48 12.58
CA ARG A 79 3.47 -5.51 12.77
C ARG A 79 2.38 -5.43 11.71
N TYR A 80 2.30 -4.34 10.93
CA TYR A 80 1.28 -4.14 9.92
C TYR A 80 1.18 -5.31 8.94
N GLY A 81 -0.04 -5.78 8.70
CA GLY A 81 -0.32 -6.89 7.79
C GLY A 81 0.35 -8.20 8.21
N ASN A 82 0.49 -8.47 9.51
CA ASN A 82 1.23 -9.62 10.05
C ASN A 82 2.69 -9.62 9.55
N HIS A 83 3.39 -8.53 9.82
CA HIS A 83 4.76 -8.32 9.39
C HIS A 83 4.95 -8.34 7.87
N ALA A 84 3.99 -7.84 7.08
CA ALA A 84 4.05 -7.93 5.61
C ALA A 84 5.31 -7.25 5.03
N LEU A 85 5.71 -6.10 5.60
CA LEU A 85 6.79 -5.26 5.10
C LEU A 85 8.17 -5.64 5.67
N THR A 86 9.23 -5.47 4.89
CA THR A 86 10.62 -5.62 5.36
C THR A 86 11.05 -4.48 6.30
N TYR A 87 12.02 -4.74 7.17
CA TYR A 87 12.58 -3.74 8.06
C TYR A 87 13.24 -2.60 7.27
N ARG A 88 13.99 -2.92 6.19
CA ARG A 88 14.60 -1.91 5.30
C ARG A 88 13.56 -0.92 4.78
N ILE A 89 12.39 -1.36 4.31
CA ILE A 89 11.39 -0.42 3.80
C ILE A 89 10.72 0.40 4.90
N VAL A 90 10.44 -0.22 6.05
CA VAL A 90 9.86 0.49 7.20
C VAL A 90 10.83 1.56 7.71
N ASP A 91 12.14 1.30 7.71
CA ASP A 91 13.15 2.30 8.04
C ASP A 91 13.13 3.52 7.11
N ARG A 92 12.90 3.30 5.80
CA ARG A 92 12.78 4.41 4.83
C ARG A 92 11.53 5.26 5.09
N ILE A 93 10.42 4.64 5.51
CA ILE A 93 9.19 5.35 5.89
C ILE A 93 9.46 6.24 7.12
N PHE A 94 10.06 5.69 8.19
CA PHE A 94 10.34 6.44 9.42
C PHE A 94 11.50 7.43 9.29
N SER A 95 12.39 7.24 8.30
CA SER A 95 13.33 8.27 7.84
C SER A 95 12.64 9.43 7.10
N GLN A 96 11.32 9.36 6.92
CA GLN A 96 10.49 10.38 6.30
C GLN A 96 11.00 10.77 4.90
N VAL A 97 11.44 9.75 4.15
CA VAL A 97 11.89 9.86 2.76
C VAL A 97 10.73 10.11 1.80
N PRO A 98 9.63 9.32 1.82
CA PRO A 98 8.55 9.51 0.85
C PRO A 98 7.78 10.81 1.09
N ARG A 99 7.60 11.16 2.37
CA ARG A 99 6.87 12.33 2.86
C ARG A 99 7.36 12.68 4.28
N LYS A 100 7.39 13.96 4.61
CA LYS A 100 7.60 14.44 5.98
C LYS A 100 6.35 14.20 6.82
N PHE A 101 6.54 13.67 8.03
CA PHE A 101 5.43 13.45 8.96
C PHE A 101 4.90 14.79 9.47
N THR A 102 3.59 14.86 9.68
CA THR A 102 2.93 16.01 10.31
C THR A 102 2.90 15.87 11.83
N SER A 103 3.15 14.66 12.34
CA SER A 103 3.41 14.41 13.76
C SER A 103 4.47 15.36 14.33
N LYS A 104 4.18 15.87 15.53
CA LYS A 104 5.10 16.72 16.29
C LYS A 104 6.04 15.91 17.19
N VAL A 105 5.83 14.60 17.28
CA VAL A 105 6.62 13.69 18.10
C VAL A 105 7.64 13.00 17.20
N GLU A 106 8.92 13.17 17.53
CA GLU A 106 10.01 12.58 16.75
C GLU A 106 9.91 11.05 16.72
N GLY A 107 10.21 10.45 15.57
CA GLY A 107 10.16 8.99 15.39
C GLY A 107 8.76 8.40 15.34
N ASN A 108 7.70 9.22 15.40
CA ASN A 108 6.32 8.77 15.47
C ASN A 108 5.49 9.32 14.31
N MET A 109 4.64 8.47 13.73
CA MET A 109 3.66 8.83 12.70
C MET A 109 2.30 9.07 13.36
N GLY A 110 1.63 10.16 13.00
CA GLY A 110 0.25 10.40 13.45
C GLY A 110 -0.77 9.72 12.53
N TYR A 111 -2.05 9.80 12.90
CA TYR A 111 -3.14 9.23 12.08
C TYR A 111 -3.13 9.74 10.62
N GLU A 112 -2.89 11.04 10.39
CA GLU A 112 -2.76 11.59 9.03
C GLU A 112 -1.66 10.89 8.23
N ASP A 113 -0.47 10.76 8.82
CA ASP A 113 0.69 10.14 8.18
C ASP A 113 0.40 8.66 7.86
N PHE A 114 -0.31 7.97 8.76
CA PHE A 114 -0.77 6.61 8.55
C PHE A 114 -1.78 6.49 7.40
N VAL A 115 -2.71 7.44 7.25
CA VAL A 115 -3.64 7.43 6.10
C VAL A 115 -2.88 7.47 4.78
N TYR A 116 -1.82 8.28 4.67
CA TYR A 116 -0.97 8.29 3.48
C TYR A 116 -0.25 6.96 3.27
N PHE A 117 0.29 6.37 4.35
CA PHE A 117 0.94 5.07 4.30
C PHE A 117 0.01 3.97 3.82
N ILE A 118 -1.16 3.80 4.43
CA ILE A 118 -2.06 2.68 4.11
C ILE A 118 -2.62 2.78 2.69
N LEU A 119 -2.94 4.00 2.21
CA LEU A 119 -3.37 4.21 0.83
C LEU A 119 -2.25 3.89 -0.17
N ALA A 120 -0.99 4.18 0.17
CA ALA A 120 0.14 3.81 -0.66
C ALA A 120 0.41 2.30 -0.61
N GLU A 121 0.31 1.69 0.56
CA GLU A 121 0.62 0.27 0.76
C GLU A 121 -0.41 -0.65 0.08
N GLU A 122 -1.69 -0.29 0.18
CA GLU A 122 -2.80 -1.12 -0.27
C GLU A 122 -3.17 -0.98 -1.74
N ASP A 123 -2.82 0.14 -2.38
CA ASP A 123 -2.92 0.31 -3.84
C ASP A 123 -1.59 0.83 -4.41
N LYS A 124 -0.67 -0.11 -4.64
CA LYS A 124 0.65 0.19 -5.21
C LYS A 124 0.62 0.53 -6.69
N SER A 125 -0.51 0.28 -7.35
CA SER A 125 -0.71 0.64 -8.75
C SER A 125 -1.05 2.12 -8.95
N SER A 126 -1.55 2.79 -7.91
CA SER A 126 -1.95 4.19 -7.98
C SER A 126 -0.76 5.14 -8.16
N GLU A 127 -0.95 6.20 -8.96
CA GLU A 127 0.09 7.22 -9.19
C GLU A 127 0.71 7.83 -7.90
N PRO A 128 -0.03 8.19 -6.83
CA PRO A 128 0.58 8.62 -5.56
C PRO A 128 1.45 7.54 -4.93
N SER A 129 1.00 6.29 -4.98
CA SER A 129 1.73 5.18 -4.39
C SER A 129 3.03 4.89 -5.14
N LEU A 130 3.00 4.91 -6.48
CA LEU A 130 4.20 4.77 -7.30
C LEU A 130 5.26 5.80 -6.91
N GLU A 131 4.86 7.07 -6.72
CA GLU A 131 5.76 8.13 -6.27
C GLU A 131 6.26 7.93 -4.83
N TYR A 132 5.38 7.48 -3.93
CA TYR A 132 5.71 7.19 -2.53
C TYR A 132 6.79 6.12 -2.46
N TRP A 133 6.56 4.96 -3.08
CA TRP A 133 7.48 3.83 -3.00
C TRP A 133 8.75 4.03 -3.82
N PHE A 134 8.66 4.70 -4.98
CA PHE A 134 9.84 5.06 -5.76
C PHE A 134 10.84 5.86 -4.92
N LYS A 135 10.38 6.90 -4.21
CA LYS A 135 11.25 7.68 -3.31
C LYS A 135 11.84 6.83 -2.19
N CYS A 136 11.09 5.87 -1.66
CA CYS A 136 11.60 4.98 -0.62
C CYS A 136 12.77 4.12 -1.13
N ILE A 137 12.68 3.59 -2.35
CA ILE A 137 13.67 2.65 -2.89
C ILE A 137 14.82 3.33 -3.64
N ASP A 138 14.63 4.56 -4.12
CA ASP A 138 15.70 5.44 -4.61
C ASP A 138 16.57 5.88 -3.41
N LEU A 139 17.70 5.19 -3.21
CA LEU A 139 18.52 5.34 -2.00
C LEU A 139 19.34 6.63 -2.04
N ASP A 140 19.82 7.01 -3.21
CA ASP A 140 20.64 8.21 -3.41
C ASP A 140 19.83 9.45 -3.85
N GLY A 141 18.56 9.27 -4.23
CA GLY A 141 17.63 10.34 -4.60
C GLY A 141 17.88 10.90 -6.00
N ASN A 142 18.55 10.16 -6.87
CA ASN A 142 18.94 10.62 -8.21
C ASN A 142 17.82 10.49 -9.25
N GLY A 143 16.67 9.90 -8.90
CA GLY A 143 15.52 9.72 -9.79
C GLY A 143 15.60 8.50 -10.71
N VAL A 144 16.53 7.58 -10.49
CA VAL A 144 16.68 6.31 -11.21
C VAL A 144 16.86 5.17 -10.22
N LEU A 145 16.32 4.00 -10.55
CA LEU A 145 16.50 2.79 -9.76
C LEU A 145 17.48 1.87 -10.46
N THR A 146 18.58 1.64 -9.78
CA THR A 146 19.66 0.78 -10.25
C THR A 146 19.50 -0.64 -9.75
N ARG A 147 20.23 -1.55 -10.39
CA ARG A 147 20.39 -2.93 -9.96
C ARG A 147 20.72 -3.05 -8.46
N ASN A 148 21.67 -2.24 -7.98
CA ASN A 148 22.17 -2.31 -6.60
C ASN A 148 21.11 -1.93 -5.57
N GLU A 149 20.28 -0.93 -5.85
CA GLU A 149 19.20 -0.51 -4.96
C GLU A 149 18.09 -1.56 -4.89
N MET A 150 17.69 -2.10 -6.03
CA MET A 150 16.72 -3.21 -6.07
C MET A 150 17.26 -4.44 -5.34
N GLN A 151 18.52 -4.79 -5.55
CA GLN A 151 19.16 -5.91 -4.86
C GLN A 151 19.17 -5.69 -3.34
N PHE A 152 19.48 -4.46 -2.90
CA PHE A 152 19.45 -4.10 -1.49
C PHE A 152 18.09 -4.37 -0.85
N PHE A 153 16.95 -4.06 -1.49
CA PHE A 153 15.67 -4.41 -0.87
C PHE A 153 15.38 -5.92 -0.95
N TYR A 154 15.68 -6.54 -2.10
CA TYR A 154 15.40 -7.95 -2.33
C TYR A 154 16.19 -8.91 -1.42
N GLU A 155 17.41 -8.57 -1.01
CA GLU A 155 18.21 -9.41 -0.11
C GLU A 155 17.51 -9.73 1.21
N GLU A 156 16.86 -8.74 1.82
CA GLU A 156 16.09 -8.99 3.03
C GLU A 156 14.85 -9.84 2.73
N GLN A 157 14.23 -9.61 1.57
CA GLN A 157 13.06 -10.37 1.16
C GLN A 157 13.39 -11.86 0.93
N LEU A 158 14.53 -12.13 0.30
CA LEU A 158 15.09 -13.47 0.08
C LEU A 158 15.30 -14.19 1.41
N HIS A 159 15.94 -13.53 2.38
CA HIS A 159 16.15 -14.12 3.71
C HIS A 159 14.84 -14.52 4.38
N ARG A 160 13.80 -13.68 4.25
CA ARG A 160 12.47 -14.00 4.82
C ARG A 160 11.80 -15.18 4.10
N MET A 161 11.97 -15.33 2.80
CA MET A 161 11.49 -16.49 2.04
C MET A 161 12.16 -17.78 2.50
N GLU A 162 13.47 -17.75 2.74
CA GLU A 162 14.22 -18.90 3.26
C GLU A 162 13.70 -19.33 4.65
N CYS A 163 13.39 -18.36 5.53
CA CYS A 163 12.77 -18.64 6.82
C CYS A 163 11.39 -19.31 6.71
N MET A 164 10.68 -19.12 5.60
CA MET A 164 9.40 -19.78 5.29
C MET A 164 9.55 -21.08 4.49
N ALA A 165 10.78 -21.60 4.37
CA ALA A 165 11.12 -22.78 3.58
C ALA A 165 10.66 -22.69 2.10
N GLN A 166 10.60 -21.48 1.54
CA GLN A 166 10.39 -21.26 0.12
C GLN A 166 11.72 -21.39 -0.63
N GLU A 167 11.66 -21.81 -1.89
CA GLU A 167 12.85 -21.91 -2.73
C GLU A 167 13.37 -20.49 -3.05
N PRO A 168 14.63 -20.18 -2.72
CA PRO A 168 15.21 -18.86 -3.01
C PRO A 168 15.39 -18.68 -4.51
N VAL A 169 14.84 -17.60 -5.06
CA VAL A 169 15.06 -17.20 -6.46
C VAL A 169 16.25 -16.23 -6.52
N LEU A 170 17.18 -16.49 -7.44
CA LEU A 170 18.33 -15.61 -7.63
C LEU A 170 17.88 -14.21 -8.06
N PHE A 171 18.56 -13.19 -7.56
CA PHE A 171 18.23 -11.81 -7.88
C PHE A 171 18.29 -11.52 -9.39
N GLU A 172 19.17 -12.18 -10.13
CA GLU A 172 19.26 -12.03 -11.60
C GLU A 172 17.96 -12.40 -12.31
N ASP A 173 17.34 -13.50 -11.88
CA ASP A 173 16.08 -13.97 -12.46
C ASP A 173 14.93 -13.03 -12.08
N ILE A 174 14.93 -12.54 -10.84
CA ILE A 174 13.97 -11.54 -10.37
C ILE A 174 14.14 -10.22 -11.12
N LEU A 175 15.37 -9.78 -11.35
CA LEU A 175 15.66 -8.59 -12.13
C LEU A 175 15.15 -8.73 -13.57
N CYS A 176 15.39 -9.86 -14.23
CA CYS A 176 14.82 -10.15 -15.55
C CYS A 176 13.29 -9.99 -15.53
N GLN A 177 12.63 -10.64 -14.56
CA GLN A 177 11.18 -10.58 -14.43
C GLN A 177 10.68 -9.15 -14.21
N MET A 178 11.32 -8.38 -13.32
CA MET A 178 10.95 -6.97 -13.08
C MET A 178 11.11 -6.12 -14.33
N ILE A 179 12.21 -6.28 -15.08
CA ILE A 179 12.43 -5.55 -16.34
C ILE A 179 11.36 -5.93 -17.37
N ASP A 180 10.97 -7.20 -17.46
CA ASP A 180 9.91 -7.66 -18.37
C ASP A 180 8.51 -7.13 -17.97
N MET A 181 8.26 -6.96 -16.67
CA MET A 181 7.03 -6.36 -16.14
C MET A 181 6.94 -4.87 -16.44
N ILE A 182 8.04 -4.13 -16.30
CA ILE A 182 8.07 -2.68 -16.46
C ILE A 182 8.25 -2.26 -17.92
N LYS A 183 9.08 -2.99 -18.67
CA LYS A 183 9.51 -2.67 -20.04
C LYS A 183 10.00 -1.22 -20.13
N PRO A 184 11.04 -0.85 -19.37
CA PRO A 184 11.52 0.53 -19.31
C PRO A 184 11.86 1.03 -20.71
N GLN A 185 11.59 2.31 -20.96
CA GLN A 185 11.94 2.91 -22.24
C GLN A 185 13.45 3.02 -22.33
N LEU A 186 14.08 2.05 -22.99
CA LEU A 186 15.52 2.03 -23.24
C LEU A 186 15.96 3.40 -23.77
N VAL A 187 16.97 4.00 -23.13
CA VAL A 187 17.82 4.95 -23.84
C VAL A 187 18.42 4.14 -24.98
N LYS A 188 18.05 4.50 -26.21
CA LYS A 188 18.65 3.93 -27.43
C LYS A 188 20.14 4.27 -27.44
N THR A 189 20.96 3.54 -26.71
CA THR A 189 22.35 3.35 -27.09
C THR A 189 22.33 2.61 -28.42
N ASP A 190 23.09 3.12 -29.37
CA ASP A 190 22.94 2.93 -30.81
C ASP A 190 22.58 1.49 -31.24
N TYR A 191 21.70 1.40 -32.26
CA TYR A 191 21.19 0.16 -32.86
C TYR A 191 22.25 -0.89 -33.23
N PHE A 192 23.53 -0.51 -33.27
CA PHE A 192 24.63 -1.40 -33.62
C PHE A 192 25.12 -2.27 -32.45
N THR A 193 25.03 -1.80 -31.19
CA THR A 193 25.45 -2.59 -30.02
C THR A 193 24.41 -3.63 -29.58
N CYS A 194 23.13 -3.41 -29.89
CA CYS A 194 22.04 -4.29 -29.46
C CYS A 194 21.94 -5.62 -30.25
N LEU A 195 22.61 -5.72 -31.41
CA LEU A 195 22.59 -6.95 -32.22
C LEU A 195 23.69 -7.96 -31.83
N THR A 196 24.67 -7.54 -31.03
CA THR A 196 25.87 -8.33 -30.69
C THR A 196 26.08 -8.55 -29.20
N ILE A 197 25.31 -7.88 -28.35
CA ILE A 197 25.41 -8.02 -26.90
C ILE A 197 24.40 -9.08 -26.46
N GLU A 198 24.90 -10.18 -25.88
CA GLU A 198 24.07 -11.12 -25.13
C GLU A 198 23.23 -10.34 -24.11
N ILE A 199 21.94 -10.67 -24.00
CA ILE A 199 20.97 -9.99 -23.11
C ILE A 199 21.52 -9.81 -21.67
N SER A 200 22.43 -10.68 -21.24
CA SER A 200 23.14 -10.61 -19.97
C SER A 200 23.96 -9.33 -19.76
N CYS A 201 24.59 -8.74 -20.78
CA CYS A 201 25.42 -7.53 -20.58
C CYS A 201 24.63 -6.21 -20.66
N LEU A 202 23.34 -6.23 -21.02
CA LEU A 202 22.48 -5.03 -20.97
C LEU A 202 21.94 -4.75 -19.56
N GLN A 203 22.00 -5.73 -18.66
CA GLN A 203 21.42 -5.63 -17.32
C GLN A 203 22.22 -4.72 -16.38
N ASP A 204 23.54 -4.62 -16.54
CA ASP A 204 24.41 -3.83 -15.66
C ASP A 204 24.25 -2.30 -15.80
N GLU A 205 23.69 -1.82 -16.93
CA GLU A 205 23.50 -0.38 -17.21
C GLU A 205 22.01 0.00 -17.33
N SER A 206 21.10 -0.96 -17.14
CA SER A 206 19.66 -0.69 -17.19
C SER A 206 19.17 -0.11 -15.86
N TYR A 207 18.49 1.04 -15.94
CA TYR A 207 17.88 1.69 -14.80
C TYR A 207 16.39 1.93 -15.05
N ILE A 208 15.60 1.97 -13.98
CA ILE A 208 14.15 2.21 -14.03
C ILE A 208 13.87 3.63 -13.52
N MET A 209 13.18 4.45 -14.30
CA MET A 209 12.70 5.75 -13.84
C MET A 209 11.23 5.68 -13.43
N LEU A 210 10.78 6.64 -12.62
CA LEU A 210 9.37 6.72 -12.20
C LEU A 210 8.39 6.71 -13.39
N ARG A 211 8.77 7.33 -14.52
CA ARG A 211 7.93 7.33 -15.73
C ARG A 211 7.71 5.93 -16.31
N ASP A 212 8.68 5.04 -16.16
CA ASP A 212 8.60 3.67 -16.66
C ASP A 212 7.59 2.89 -15.80
N LEU A 213 7.66 3.06 -14.48
CA LEU A 213 6.68 2.50 -13.55
C LEU A 213 5.26 3.04 -13.80
N LYS A 214 5.10 4.34 -14.07
CA LYS A 214 3.78 4.91 -14.43
C LYS A 214 3.21 4.35 -15.75
N GLY A 215 4.07 3.81 -16.62
CA GLY A 215 3.67 3.21 -17.89
C GLY A 215 3.21 1.75 -17.79
N SER A 216 3.53 1.04 -16.70
CA SER A 216 3.18 -0.37 -16.52
C SER A 216 2.09 -0.57 -15.47
N LYS A 217 1.17 -1.50 -15.76
CA LYS A 217 0.14 -1.95 -14.82
C LYS A 217 0.68 -2.90 -13.74
N LEU A 218 1.88 -3.45 -13.94
CA LEU A 218 2.50 -4.43 -13.03
C LEU A 218 3.49 -3.79 -12.05
N SER A 219 3.58 -2.46 -12.04
CA SER A 219 4.53 -1.73 -11.18
C SER A 219 4.29 -1.95 -9.70
N GLY A 220 3.02 -2.14 -9.29
CA GLY A 220 2.72 -2.50 -7.91
C GLY A 220 3.36 -3.82 -7.48
N SER A 221 3.41 -4.81 -8.38
CA SER A 221 4.04 -6.11 -8.13
C SER A 221 5.55 -5.99 -7.93
N VAL A 222 6.23 -5.10 -8.67
CA VAL A 222 7.67 -4.85 -8.48
C VAL A 222 7.97 -4.43 -7.04
N PHE A 223 7.19 -3.51 -6.49
CA PHE A 223 7.35 -3.11 -5.10
C PHE A 223 7.07 -4.24 -4.11
N ASN A 224 6.06 -5.06 -4.37
CA ASN A 224 5.77 -6.22 -3.52
C ASN A 224 6.92 -7.22 -3.52
N ILE A 225 7.51 -7.53 -4.68
CA ILE A 225 8.69 -8.41 -4.82
C ILE A 225 9.86 -7.91 -3.99
N LEU A 226 10.06 -6.59 -3.91
CA LEU A 226 11.19 -6.01 -3.20
C LEU A 226 11.02 -6.00 -1.68
N PHE A 227 9.80 -5.81 -1.17
CA PHE A 227 9.63 -5.54 0.25
C PHE A 227 8.28 -5.90 0.90
N ASN A 228 7.32 -6.48 0.18
CA ASN A 228 6.08 -7.01 0.79
C ASN A 228 5.94 -8.50 0.52
N LEU A 229 6.27 -9.31 1.54
CA LEU A 229 6.29 -10.76 1.44
C LEU A 229 4.91 -11.34 1.14
N ASN A 230 3.88 -10.90 1.86
CA ASN A 230 2.55 -11.49 1.78
C ASN A 230 1.95 -11.29 0.38
N LYS A 231 2.06 -10.07 -0.16
CA LYS A 231 1.58 -9.75 -1.51
C LYS A 231 2.46 -10.36 -2.60
N PHE A 232 3.77 -10.50 -2.36
CA PHE A 232 4.65 -11.21 -3.28
C PHE A 232 4.27 -12.70 -3.38
N MET A 233 4.06 -13.38 -2.25
CA MET A 233 3.65 -14.79 -2.25
C MET A 233 2.27 -15.01 -2.91
N ALA A 234 1.32 -14.10 -2.67
CA ALA A 234 0.00 -14.15 -3.33
C ALA A 234 0.10 -13.99 -4.85
N PHE A 235 1.04 -13.15 -5.32
CA PHE A 235 1.33 -12.96 -6.75
C PHE A 235 1.96 -14.21 -7.38
N GLU A 236 2.99 -14.78 -6.74
CA GLU A 236 3.69 -15.99 -7.22
C GLU A 236 2.76 -17.20 -7.33
N THR A 237 1.92 -17.39 -6.31
CA THR A 237 0.95 -18.51 -6.27
C THR A 237 -0.25 -18.31 -7.18
N ARG A 238 -0.37 -17.13 -7.84
CA ARG A 238 -1.51 -16.75 -8.68
C ARG A 238 -2.84 -17.00 -7.96
N ASP A 239 -2.98 -16.43 -6.76
CA ASP A 239 -4.13 -16.66 -5.89
C ASP A 239 -5.46 -16.59 -6.69
N PRO A 240 -6.18 -17.72 -6.84
CA PRO A 240 -7.40 -17.77 -7.63
C PRO A 240 -8.49 -16.82 -7.11
N PHE A 241 -8.50 -16.53 -5.81
CA PHE A 241 -9.47 -15.64 -5.19
C PHE A 241 -9.25 -14.19 -5.63
N LEU A 242 -8.00 -13.71 -5.58
CA LEU A 242 -7.65 -12.35 -6.02
C LEU A 242 -7.91 -12.17 -7.53
N ILE A 243 -7.53 -13.16 -8.34
CA ILE A 243 -7.77 -13.13 -9.80
C ILE A 243 -9.26 -13.10 -10.12
N ARG A 244 -10.08 -13.85 -9.37
CA ARG A 244 -11.53 -13.86 -9.57
C ARG A 244 -12.16 -12.50 -9.25
N GLN A 245 -11.77 -11.90 -8.13
CA GLN A 245 -12.28 -10.58 -7.72
C GLN A 245 -11.95 -9.49 -8.74
N GLU A 246 -10.72 -9.48 -9.24
CA GLU A 246 -10.28 -8.50 -10.25
C GLU A 246 -11.08 -8.63 -11.56
N ARG A 247 -11.47 -9.86 -11.92
CA ARG A 247 -12.32 -10.14 -13.09
C ARG A 247 -13.79 -9.78 -12.89
N GLU A 248 -14.32 -10.00 -11.69
CA GLU A 248 -15.72 -9.70 -11.36
C GLU A 248 -15.96 -8.18 -11.34
N ASN A 249 -15.01 -7.41 -10.80
CA ASN A 249 -15.14 -5.96 -10.65
C ASN A 249 -13.91 -5.21 -11.21
N PRO A 250 -13.74 -5.17 -12.54
CA PRO A 250 -12.54 -4.59 -13.19
C PRO A 250 -12.46 -3.07 -13.07
N THR A 251 -13.55 -2.40 -12.70
CA THR A 251 -13.61 -0.94 -12.51
C THR A 251 -13.13 -0.49 -11.13
N LEU A 252 -13.04 -1.41 -10.16
CA LEU A 252 -12.56 -1.10 -8.82
C LEU A 252 -11.04 -1.00 -8.80
N THR A 253 -10.53 -0.13 -7.93
CA THR A 253 -9.09 -0.07 -7.64
C THR A 253 -8.66 -1.20 -6.71
N GLU A 254 -7.35 -1.38 -6.53
CA GLU A 254 -6.83 -2.31 -5.51
C GLU A 254 -7.28 -1.89 -4.11
N TRP A 255 -7.29 -0.58 -3.82
CA TRP A 255 -7.78 -0.01 -2.58
C TRP A 255 -9.25 -0.37 -2.34
N ASP A 256 -10.13 -0.15 -3.33
CA ASP A 256 -11.56 -0.41 -3.16
C ASP A 256 -11.83 -1.89 -2.84
N ARG A 257 -11.11 -2.80 -3.52
CA ARG A 257 -11.21 -4.25 -3.26
C ARG A 257 -10.69 -4.62 -1.86
N PHE A 258 -9.55 -4.04 -1.46
CA PHE A 258 -8.98 -4.25 -0.14
C PHE A 258 -9.93 -3.78 0.96
N ALA A 259 -10.41 -2.54 0.86
CA ALA A 259 -11.26 -1.93 1.86
C ALA A 259 -12.59 -2.68 2.00
N HIS A 260 -13.22 -3.06 0.89
CA HIS A 260 -14.46 -3.84 0.95
C HIS A 260 -14.27 -5.19 1.67
N ARG A 261 -13.19 -5.91 1.37
CA ARG A 261 -12.89 -7.20 2.01
C ARG A 261 -12.60 -7.04 3.50
N GLU A 262 -11.75 -6.08 3.86
CA GLU A 262 -11.42 -5.83 5.26
C GLU A 262 -12.63 -5.33 6.05
N TYR A 263 -13.49 -4.52 5.44
CA TYR A 263 -14.71 -4.05 6.09
C TYR A 263 -15.61 -5.23 6.46
N ILE A 264 -15.86 -6.15 5.52
CA ILE A 264 -16.64 -7.37 5.79
C ILE A 264 -16.01 -8.18 6.92
N ARG A 265 -14.68 -8.40 6.87
CA ARG A 265 -13.96 -9.16 7.88
C ARG A 265 -14.09 -8.54 9.27
N LEU A 266 -13.84 -7.24 9.39
CA LEU A 266 -13.90 -6.49 10.65
C LEU A 266 -15.33 -6.45 11.20
N SER A 267 -16.33 -6.17 10.36
CA SER A 267 -17.74 -6.15 10.79
C SER A 267 -18.23 -7.51 11.31
N MET A 268 -17.72 -8.62 10.75
CA MET A 268 -18.05 -9.96 11.22
C MET A 268 -17.35 -10.31 12.54
N GLU A 269 -16.12 -9.83 12.74
CA GLU A 269 -15.39 -10.00 14.00
C GLU A 269 -16.10 -9.24 15.14
N ASP A 270 -16.54 -8.00 14.88
CA ASP A 270 -17.32 -7.19 15.82
C ASP A 270 -18.65 -7.87 16.21
N ASP A 271 -19.41 -8.39 15.24
CA ASP A 271 -20.69 -9.10 15.49
C ASP A 271 -20.50 -10.34 16.38
N VAL A 272 -19.36 -11.04 16.26
CA VAL A 272 -19.03 -12.22 17.08
C VAL A 272 -18.62 -11.81 18.49
N GLU A 273 -17.81 -10.76 18.64
CA GLU A 273 -17.43 -10.22 19.95
C GLU A 273 -18.66 -9.73 20.71
N ASP A 274 -19.56 -9.00 20.05
CA ASP A 274 -20.83 -8.53 20.62
C ASP A 274 -21.76 -9.69 21.01
N ALA A 275 -21.86 -10.74 20.19
CA ALA A 275 -22.64 -11.93 20.53
C ALA A 275 -22.02 -12.71 21.73
N SER A 276 -20.70 -12.73 21.84
CA SER A 276 -19.98 -13.39 22.94
C SER A 276 -20.09 -12.60 24.25
N ASN A 277 -20.06 -11.27 24.19
CA ASN A 277 -20.23 -10.39 25.35
C ASN A 277 -21.71 -10.28 25.77
N GLY A 278 -22.65 -10.31 24.82
CA GLY A 278 -24.10 -10.29 25.08
C GLY A 278 -24.65 -11.59 25.67
N SER A 279 -23.87 -12.68 25.67
CA SER A 279 -24.24 -13.95 26.31
C SER A 279 -23.72 -14.10 27.75
N ALA A 280 -22.95 -13.13 28.26
CA ALA A 280 -22.40 -13.13 29.62
C ALA A 280 -23.23 -12.37 30.66
N GLU A 281 -24.26 -11.61 30.27
CA GLU A 281 -25.05 -10.75 31.20
C GLU A 281 -26.48 -11.24 31.53
N VAL A 282 -26.86 -12.44 31.10
CA VAL A 282 -28.08 -13.08 31.61
C VAL A 282 -27.62 -14.19 32.55
N TRP A 283 -28.22 -14.32 33.75
CA TRP A 283 -27.93 -15.32 34.81
C TRP A 283 -27.20 -14.82 36.08
N ASP A 284 -27.59 -13.68 36.64
CA ASP A 284 -27.57 -13.52 38.11
C ASP A 284 -28.73 -12.66 38.61
N GLU A 285 -29.98 -13.10 38.39
CA GLU A 285 -31.10 -12.69 39.24
C GLU A 285 -31.12 -13.61 40.46
N SER A 286 -30.59 -13.09 41.55
CA SER A 286 -30.58 -13.70 42.86
C SER A 286 -32.03 -13.94 43.32
N LEU A 287 -32.41 -15.21 43.46
CA LEU A 287 -33.64 -15.63 44.11
C LEU A 287 -33.58 -15.28 45.61
N GLU A 288 -34.10 -14.11 46.00
CA GLU A 288 -34.53 -13.88 47.38
C GLU A 288 -35.95 -14.43 47.59
N ALA A 289 -36.05 -15.46 48.43
CA ALA A 289 -37.32 -15.96 48.95
C ALA A 289 -37.79 -15.09 50.14
N PRO A 290 -39.06 -14.71 50.23
CA PRO A 290 -39.67 -14.33 51.49
C PRO A 290 -40.41 -15.52 52.13
N PHE A 291 -40.36 -15.53 53.47
CA PHE A 291 -40.94 -16.45 54.45
C PHE A 291 -42.25 -17.17 54.10
#